data_AF-H8I531-F1
#
_entry.id   AF-H8I531-F1
#
_cell.length_a   1.000
_cell.length_b   1.000
_cell.length_c   1.000
_cell.angle_alpha   90.00
_cell.angle_beta   90.00
_cell.angle_gamma   90.00
#
_symmetry.space_group_name_H-M   'P 1'
#
loop_
_entity.id
_entity.type
_entity.pdbx_description
1 polymer ?
#
loop_
_entity_poly.entity_id
_entity_poly.type
_entity_poly.pdbx_seq_one_letter_code
_entity_poly.pdbx_strand_id
1 'polypeptide(L)' 'MPVSKKQMEKLRKEQKAKAEELARQAAAGSASAAKKLKKLEKKLK' A
#
# COMPACT_ATOMS: atom_id res chain seq x y z
N MET A 1 6.77 -10.86 17.36
CA MET A 1 7.59 -11.84 16.63
C MET A 1 8.24 -11.14 15.45
N PRO A 2 9.58 -11.04 15.39
CA PRO A 2 10.25 -10.49 14.20
C PRO A 2 9.98 -11.41 13.00
N VAL A 3 9.48 -10.83 11.91
CA VAL A 3 9.23 -11.55 10.66
C VAL A 3 10.56 -11.79 9.94
N SER A 4 10.74 -12.98 9.35
CA SER A 4 11.95 -13.30 8.59
C SER A 4 12.13 -12.37 7.38
N LYS A 5 13.36 -12.22 6.89
CA LYS A 5 13.66 -11.37 5.71
C LYS A 5 12.78 -11.72 4.50
N LYS A 6 12.56 -13.01 4.25
CA LYS A 6 11.66 -13.49 3.17
C LYS A 6 10.20 -13.09 3.38
N GLN A 7 9.72 -13.08 4.63
CA GLN A 7 8.35 -12.64 4.96
C GLN A 7 8.22 -11.12 4.82
N MET A 8 9.23 -10.36 5.23
CA MET A 8 9.31 -8.90 5.00
C MET A 8 9.25 -8.54 3.52
N GLU A 9 9.94 -9.28 2.66
CA GLU A 9 9.89 -9.07 1.21
C GLU A 9 8.51 -9.35 0.62
N LYS A 10 7.84 -10.43 1.05
CA LYS A 10 6.45 -10.72 0.66
C LYS A 10 5.50 -9.60 1.08
N LEU A 11 5.58 -9.17 2.34
CA LEU A 11 4.79 -8.06 2.88
C LEU A 11 5.03 -6.75 2.13
N ARG A 12 6.27 -6.47 1.71
CA ARG A 12 6.58 -5.29 0.89
C ARG A 12 5.96 -5.38 -0.51
N LYS A 13 5.99 -6.55 -1.15
CA LYS A 13 5.34 -6.77 -2.46
C LYS A 13 3.83 -6.60 -2.36
N GLU A 14 3.20 -7.19 -1.35
CA GLU A 14 1.76 -7.06 -1.10
C GLU A 14 1.35 -5.61 -0.82
N GLN A 15 2.14 -4.87 -0.05
CA GLN A 15 1.89 -3.44 0.20
C GLN A 15 2.03 -2.60 -1.07
N LYS A 16 3.02 -2.89 -1.93
CA LYS A 16 3.14 -2.23 -3.24
C LYS A 16 1.95 -2.52 -4.15
N ALA A 17 1.50 -3.77 -4.23
CA ALA A 17 0.33 -4.14 -5.02
C ALA A 17 -0.94 -3.42 -4.55
N LYS A 18 -1.19 -3.38 -3.23
CA LYS A 18 -2.31 -2.61 -2.65
C LYS A 18 -2.18 -1.11 -2.91
N ALA A 19 -0.97 -0.56 -2.88
CA ALA A 19 -0.74 0.85 -3.19
C ALA A 19 -1.05 1.14 -4.66
N GLU A 20 -0.61 0.31 -5.60
CA GLU A 20 -0.97 0.45 -7.02
C GLU A 20 -2.47 0.33 -7.27
N GLU A 21 -3.15 -0.61 -6.60
CA GLU A 21 -4.60 -0.77 -6.74
C GLU A 21 -5.35 0.46 -6.21
N LEU A 22 -4.97 0.97 -5.03
CA LEU A 22 -5.52 2.20 -4.49
C LEU A 22 -5.19 3.41 -5.37
N ALA A 23 -4.02 3.44 -6.02
CA ALA A 23 -3.63 4.49 -6.95
C ALA A 23 -4.51 4.47 -8.20
N ARG A 24 -4.78 3.29 -8.77
CA ARG A 24 -5.70 3.13 -9.91
C ARG A 24 -7.12 3.56 -9.54
N GLN A 25 -7.62 3.15 -8.37
CA GLN A 25 -8.94 3.57 -7.89
C GLN A 25 -9.00 5.08 -7.62
N ALA A 26 -7.93 5.68 -7.09
CA ALA A 26 -7.83 7.11 -6.89
C ALA A 26 -7.82 7.88 -8.23
N ALA A 27 -7.07 7.39 -9.22
CA ALA A 27 -7.03 7.95 -10.57
C ALA A 27 -8.39 7.82 -11.28
N ALA A 28 -9.15 6.76 -11.00
CA ALA A 28 -10.53 6.59 -11.45
C ALA A 28 -11.55 7.49 -10.72
N GLY A 29 -11.11 8.41 -9.86
CA GLY A 29 -11.97 9.39 -9.18
C GLY A 29 -12.44 8.99 -7.77
N SER A 30 -11.99 7.85 -7.22
CA SER A 30 -12.35 7.46 -5.86
C SER A 30 -11.57 8.27 -4.81
N ALA A 31 -12.23 9.30 -4.27
CA ALA A 31 -11.70 10.10 -3.15
C ALA A 31 -11.38 9.26 -1.90
N SER A 32 -12.09 8.14 -1.71
CA SER A 32 -11.83 7.21 -0.60
C SER A 32 -10.51 6.44 -0.78
N ALA A 33 -10.20 6.04 -2.02
CA ALA A 33 -8.96 5.35 -2.35
C ALA A 33 -7.75 6.29 -2.24
N ALA A 34 -7.89 7.54 -2.67
CA ALA A 34 -6.86 8.58 -2.51
C ALA A 34 -6.50 8.82 -1.03
N LYS A 35 -7.51 8.91 -0.15
CA LYS A 35 -7.29 9.04 1.31
C LYS A 35 -6.60 7.81 1.90
N LYS A 36 -6.97 6.61 1.46
CA LYS A 36 -6.34 5.35 1.91
C LYS A 36 -4.89 5.25 1.44
N LEU A 37 -4.60 5.61 0.20
CA LEU A 37 -3.25 5.65 -0.37
C LEU A 37 -2.34 6.61 0.41
N LYS A 38 -2.80 7.85 0.66
CA LYS A 38 -2.04 8.85 1.44
C LYS A 38 -1.77 8.39 2.88
N LYS A 39 -2.69 7.66 3.51
CA LYS A 39 -2.47 7.05 4.84
C LYS A 39 -1.45 5.91 4.79
N LEU A 40 -1.44 5.12 3.70
CA LEU A 40 -0.50 4.01 3.50
C LEU A 40 0.92 4.54 3.29
N GLU A 41 1.09 5.56 2.44
CA GLU A 41 2.38 6.24 2.22
C GLU A 41 2.95 6.84 3.52
N LYS A 42 2.10 7.49 4.33
CA LYS A 42 2.53 8.05 5.63
C LYS A 42 2.98 7.02 6.65
N LYS A 43 2.51 5.78 6.56
CA LYS A 43 2.92 4.68 7.46
C LYS A 43 4.21 3.99 6.98
N LEU A 44 4.51 4.11 5.69
CA LEU A 44 5.71 3.55 5.05
C LEU A 44 6.90 4.51 5.07
N LYS A 45 6.64 5.81 5.27
CA LYS A 45 7.64 6.85 5.49
C LYS A 45 8.10 6.86 6.94
#